data_AF-A0A8C5QMP7-F1
#
_entry.id   AF-A0A8C5QMP7-F1
#
_cell.length_a   1.000
_cell.length_b   1.000
_cell.length_c   1.000
_cell.angle_alpha   90.00
_cell.angle_beta   90.00
_cell.angle_gamma   90.00
#
_symmetry.space_group_name_H-M   'P 1'
#
loop_
_entity.id
_entity.type
_entity.pdbx_description
1 polymer ?
#
loop_
_entity_poly.entity_id
_entity_poly.type
_entity_poly.pdbx_seq_one_letter_code
_entity_poly.pdbx_strand_id
1 'polypeptide(L)'
;MLAETRPPPEASPGPSLPTCVALALVSLLCFVAGFGTGAEFVRFLSFGAIFKNISGETDGTPVSWGDALGDPLILHSLGVDVALLLLFVLQHSVMAWSSVKGGLARVFGVLQRSIYILCTALSLQVMMQLWQPCPRGPYLWNVSSEYWTALLPLICALLHTVSWLLIFSVVLIFDYAELMGIKQVYYHCFGMGDPLSHKSPRVARLYAHLRHPIYLELLLILWAVPCMPPDRLLLSASLTLYLSLVHRLDVQDYTYLRSQLDKKFMLFSREETTNERFLGNRNAVGICFRNNVSAARISLFKGVPSIMDLRGQCIKGPVPPKKNAMSLLCF
;
A
#
# COMPACT_ATOMS: atom_id res chain seq x y z
N MET A 1 -32.36 -0.10 50.23
CA MET A 1 -32.29 0.22 48.78
C MET A 1 -31.33 -0.77 48.14
N LEU A 2 -31.86 -1.85 47.60
CA LEU A 2 -31.08 -2.82 46.83
C LEU A 2 -30.78 -2.20 45.46
N ALA A 3 -29.50 -2.13 45.11
CA ALA A 3 -29.06 -1.64 43.81
C ALA A 3 -29.51 -2.62 42.72
N GLU A 4 -30.46 -2.17 41.90
CA GLU A 4 -30.95 -2.88 40.74
C GLU A 4 -29.84 -2.98 39.70
N THR A 5 -29.24 -4.16 39.60
CA THR A 5 -28.24 -4.48 38.57
C THR A 5 -28.95 -4.48 37.21
N ARG A 6 -28.80 -3.41 36.44
CA ARG A 6 -29.24 -3.39 35.03
C ARG A 6 -28.60 -4.58 34.29
N PRO A 7 -29.37 -5.36 33.53
CA PRO A 7 -28.81 -6.37 32.66
C PRO A 7 -27.86 -5.71 31.64
N PRO A 8 -26.79 -6.41 31.23
CA PRO A 8 -25.93 -5.92 30.16
C PRO A 8 -26.76 -5.68 28.90
N PRO A 9 -26.48 -4.62 28.12
CA PRO A 9 -27.21 -4.36 26.89
C PRO A 9 -27.12 -5.59 25.98
N GLU A 10 -28.28 -6.12 25.56
CA GLU A 10 -28.35 -7.19 24.57
C GLU A 10 -27.55 -6.75 23.34
N ALA A 11 -26.59 -7.59 22.93
CA ALA A 11 -25.86 -7.37 21.70
C ALA A 11 -26.88 -7.33 20.56
N SER A 12 -26.96 -6.20 19.87
CA SER A 12 -27.86 -6.03 18.72
C SER A 12 -27.69 -7.22 17.78
N PRO A 13 -28.78 -7.88 17.35
CA PRO A 13 -28.68 -9.02 16.46
C PRO A 13 -27.92 -8.59 15.21
N GLY A 14 -26.85 -9.33 14.89
CA GLY A 14 -26.03 -9.07 13.72
C GLY A 14 -26.86 -9.11 12.43
N PRO A 15 -26.33 -8.58 11.32
CA PRO A 15 -27.00 -8.64 10.02
C PRO A 15 -27.39 -10.07 9.65
N SER A 16 -28.52 -10.22 8.95
CA SER A 16 -28.96 -11.54 8.48
C SER A 16 -27.93 -12.17 7.53
N LEU A 17 -27.85 -13.51 7.52
CA LEU A 17 -26.97 -14.26 6.62
C LEU A 17 -27.08 -13.82 5.14
N PRO A 18 -28.29 -13.67 4.53
CA PRO A 18 -28.38 -13.23 3.13
C PRO A 18 -27.85 -11.80 2.92
N THR A 19 -28.03 -10.89 3.89
CA THR A 19 -27.43 -9.56 3.84
C THR A 19 -25.90 -9.66 3.82
N CYS A 20 -25.33 -10.51 4.67
CA CYS A 20 -23.89 -10.71 4.73
C CYS A 20 -23.30 -11.29 3.45
N VAL A 21 -23.98 -12.27 2.85
CA VAL A 21 -23.58 -12.82 1.55
C VAL A 21 -23.60 -11.74 0.47
N ALA A 22 -24.67 -10.93 0.40
CA ALA A 22 -24.76 -9.85 -0.57
C ALA A 22 -23.64 -8.80 -0.40
N LEU A 23 -23.37 -8.36 0.83
CA LEU A 23 -22.29 -7.41 1.13
C LEU A 23 -20.91 -7.99 0.75
N ALA A 24 -20.67 -9.28 1.05
CA ALA A 24 -19.43 -9.95 0.73
C ALA A 24 -19.22 -10.05 -0.80
N LEU A 25 -20.26 -10.39 -1.56
CA LEU A 25 -20.20 -10.44 -3.03
C LEU A 25 -19.88 -9.07 -3.63
N VAL A 26 -20.53 -8.00 -3.16
CA VAL A 26 -20.25 -6.64 -3.64
C VAL A 26 -18.81 -6.23 -3.31
N SER A 27 -18.35 -6.48 -2.09
CA SER A 27 -16.97 -6.18 -1.71
C SER A 27 -15.95 -7.00 -2.49
N LEU A 28 -16.25 -8.27 -2.81
CA LEU A 28 -15.39 -9.12 -3.62
C LEU A 28 -15.31 -8.61 -5.07
N LEU A 29 -16.43 -8.17 -5.66
CA LEU A 29 -16.44 -7.58 -6.98
C LEU A 29 -15.59 -6.29 -7.04
N CYS A 30 -15.74 -5.42 -6.04
CA CYS A 30 -14.93 -4.20 -5.93
C CYS A 30 -13.44 -4.54 -5.76
N PHE A 31 -13.12 -5.59 -4.99
CA PHE A 31 -11.76 -6.08 -4.83
C PHE A 31 -11.16 -6.53 -6.17
N VAL A 32 -11.88 -7.37 -6.91
CA VAL A 32 -11.40 -7.88 -8.21
C VAL A 32 -11.20 -6.74 -9.20
N ALA A 33 -12.14 -5.78 -9.26
CA ALA A 33 -12.02 -4.60 -10.11
C ALA A 33 -10.80 -3.73 -9.75
N GLY A 34 -10.60 -3.48 -8.44
CA GLY A 34 -9.44 -2.71 -7.97
C GLY A 34 -8.12 -3.44 -8.21
N PHE A 35 -8.06 -4.74 -7.96
CA PHE A 35 -6.87 -5.56 -8.21
C PHE A 35 -6.52 -5.62 -9.71
N GLY A 36 -7.51 -5.89 -10.56
CA GLY A 36 -7.33 -5.90 -12.02
C GLY A 36 -6.85 -4.54 -12.54
N THR A 37 -7.38 -3.45 -12.00
CA THR A 37 -6.92 -2.10 -12.33
C THR A 37 -5.49 -1.84 -11.86
N GLY A 38 -5.09 -2.34 -10.69
CA GLY A 38 -3.71 -2.27 -10.24
C GLY A 38 -2.75 -2.99 -11.19
N ALA A 39 -3.12 -4.17 -11.70
CA ALA A 39 -2.33 -4.91 -12.69
C ALA A 39 -2.21 -4.14 -14.02
N GLU A 40 -3.31 -3.54 -14.51
CA GLU A 40 -3.28 -2.68 -15.69
C GLU A 40 -2.43 -1.43 -15.47
N PHE A 41 -2.43 -0.86 -14.26
CA PHE A 41 -1.60 0.29 -13.92
C PHE A 41 -0.09 -0.03 -13.96
N VAL A 42 0.30 -1.22 -13.50
CA VAL A 42 1.67 -1.74 -13.67
C VAL A 42 2.03 -1.83 -15.15
N ARG A 43 1.12 -2.35 -15.97
CA ARG A 43 1.31 -2.44 -17.43
C ARG A 43 1.44 -1.06 -18.08
N PHE A 44 0.56 -0.14 -17.72
CA PHE A 44 0.54 1.23 -18.22
C PHE A 44 1.85 1.98 -17.90
N LEU A 45 2.31 1.94 -16.65
CA LEU A 45 3.51 2.65 -16.23
C LEU A 45 4.82 2.00 -16.70
N SER A 46 4.95 0.67 -16.66
CA SER A 46 6.21 -0.01 -16.99
C SER A 46 6.27 -0.46 -18.45
N PHE A 47 5.25 -1.20 -18.91
CA PHE A 47 5.35 -1.89 -20.20
C PHE A 47 5.26 -0.90 -21.36
N GLY A 48 4.35 0.08 -21.28
CA GLY A 48 4.21 1.11 -22.31
C GLY A 48 5.48 1.95 -22.53
N ALA A 49 6.23 2.24 -21.46
CA ALA A 49 7.45 3.06 -21.53
C ALA A 49 8.71 2.27 -21.91
N ILE A 50 8.78 1.00 -21.55
CA ILE A 50 9.98 0.18 -21.81
C ILE A 50 9.89 -0.52 -23.16
N PHE A 51 8.73 -1.07 -23.53
CA PHE A 51 8.61 -1.90 -24.74
C PHE A 51 8.42 -1.10 -26.03
N LYS A 52 7.79 0.08 -26.01
CA LYS A 52 7.65 0.91 -27.22
C LYS A 52 9.00 1.41 -27.77
N ASN A 53 10.02 1.47 -26.92
CA ASN A 53 11.38 1.83 -27.36
C ASN A 53 12.09 0.65 -28.05
N ILE A 54 11.74 -0.60 -27.68
CA ILE A 54 12.32 -1.81 -28.29
C ILE A 54 11.78 -2.05 -29.71
N SER A 55 10.55 -1.60 -30.00
CA SER A 55 9.95 -1.75 -31.34
C SER A 55 10.55 -0.82 -32.42
N GLY A 56 11.50 0.06 -32.07
CA GLY A 56 12.30 0.80 -33.06
C GLY A 56 11.56 1.87 -33.87
N GLU A 57 10.32 2.19 -33.53
CA GLU A 57 9.47 3.09 -34.32
C GLU A 57 9.67 4.55 -33.90
N THR A 58 10.87 5.07 -34.12
CA THR A 58 11.20 6.51 -34.02
C THR A 58 11.75 7.01 -35.36
N ASP A 59 10.99 6.79 -36.44
CA ASP A 59 11.30 7.29 -37.80
C ASP A 59 10.85 8.75 -37.98
N GLY A 60 11.22 9.63 -37.05
CA GLY A 60 10.88 11.04 -37.09
C GLY A 60 12.08 11.94 -36.87
N THR A 61 12.22 12.97 -37.70
CA THR A 61 13.13 14.09 -37.41
C THR A 61 12.82 14.67 -36.03
N PRO A 62 13.82 14.98 -35.19
CA PRO A 62 13.58 15.55 -33.88
C PRO A 62 12.79 16.86 -34.01
N VAL A 63 11.55 16.87 -33.52
CA VAL A 63 10.71 18.07 -33.46
C VAL A 63 11.23 18.96 -32.33
N SER A 64 11.36 20.26 -32.58
CA SER A 64 11.72 21.22 -31.52
C SER A 64 10.54 21.43 -30.57
N TRP A 65 10.82 21.71 -29.29
CA TRP A 65 9.77 22.09 -28.33
C TRP A 65 8.96 23.30 -28.79
N GLY A 66 9.58 24.25 -29.50
CA GLY A 66 8.87 25.41 -30.06
C GLY A 66 7.80 25.03 -31.09
N ASP A 67 8.17 24.14 -32.02
CA ASP A 67 7.25 23.68 -33.08
C ASP A 67 6.15 22.79 -32.50
N ALA A 68 6.50 21.94 -31.52
CA ALA A 68 5.55 21.07 -30.84
C ALA A 68 4.48 21.84 -30.05
N LEU A 69 4.86 22.96 -29.45
CA LEU A 69 3.92 23.86 -28.77
C LEU A 69 3.04 24.66 -29.74
N GLY A 70 3.38 24.68 -31.03
CA GLY A 70 2.55 25.23 -32.11
C GLY A 70 1.67 24.20 -32.81
N ASP A 71 1.91 22.91 -32.60
CA ASP A 71 1.15 21.83 -33.25
C ASP A 71 -0.19 21.58 -32.54
N PRO A 72 -1.34 21.85 -33.21
CA PRO A 72 -2.65 21.67 -32.60
C PRO A 72 -2.95 20.21 -32.23
N LEU A 73 -2.35 19.23 -32.91
CA LEU A 73 -2.57 17.81 -32.61
C LEU A 73 -1.89 17.43 -31.29
N ILE A 74 -0.65 17.89 -31.07
CA ILE A 74 0.10 17.65 -29.82
C ILE A 74 -0.60 18.34 -28.65
N LEU A 75 -1.00 19.61 -28.83
CA LEU A 75 -1.72 20.36 -27.80
C LEU A 75 -3.07 19.72 -27.46
N HIS A 76 -3.82 19.22 -28.45
CA HIS A 76 -5.07 18.52 -28.21
C HIS A 76 -4.85 17.24 -27.37
N SER A 77 -3.89 16.40 -27.75
CA SER A 77 -3.56 15.17 -26.99
C SER A 77 -3.16 15.48 -25.55
N LEU A 78 -2.26 16.45 -25.35
CA LEU A 78 -1.86 16.87 -24.00
C LEU A 78 -3.02 17.47 -23.21
N GLY A 79 -3.92 18.21 -23.86
CA GLY A 79 -5.13 18.75 -23.24
C GLY A 79 -6.07 17.66 -22.74
N VAL A 80 -6.25 16.59 -23.53
CA VAL A 80 -7.01 15.40 -23.12
C VAL A 80 -6.33 14.71 -21.93
N ASP A 81 -5.01 14.50 -21.98
CA ASP A 81 -4.26 13.86 -20.90
C ASP A 81 -4.32 14.66 -19.59
N VAL A 82 -4.24 16.00 -19.65
CA VAL A 82 -4.47 16.89 -18.50
C VAL A 82 -5.87 16.70 -17.94
N ALA A 83 -6.90 16.65 -18.79
CA ALA A 83 -8.28 16.46 -18.34
C ALA A 83 -8.49 15.09 -17.67
N LEU A 84 -7.88 14.03 -18.22
CA LEU A 84 -7.91 12.68 -17.65
C LEU A 84 -7.18 12.61 -16.29
N LEU A 85 -6.02 13.25 -16.18
CA LEU A 85 -5.29 13.39 -14.92
C LEU A 85 -6.11 14.13 -13.86
N LEU A 86 -6.71 15.26 -14.23
CA LEU A 86 -7.57 16.03 -13.33
C LEU A 86 -8.79 15.22 -12.90
N LEU A 87 -9.43 14.48 -13.82
CA LEU A 87 -10.54 13.59 -13.48
C LEU A 87 -10.14 12.60 -12.40
N PHE A 88 -9.02 11.89 -12.58
CA PHE A 88 -8.53 10.91 -11.62
C PHE A 88 -8.17 11.56 -10.26
N VAL A 89 -7.34 12.61 -10.28
CA VAL A 89 -6.85 13.28 -9.07
C VAL A 89 -8.00 13.91 -8.28
N LEU A 90 -8.91 14.61 -8.96
CA LEU A 90 -10.07 15.23 -8.32
C LEU A 90 -11.02 14.17 -7.77
N GLN A 91 -11.35 13.13 -8.53
CA GLN A 91 -12.22 12.07 -8.04
C GLN A 91 -11.64 11.41 -6.79
N HIS A 92 -10.36 11.02 -6.80
CA HIS A 92 -9.71 10.38 -5.67
C HIS A 92 -9.65 11.32 -4.45
N SER A 93 -9.26 12.58 -4.65
CA SER A 93 -9.12 13.57 -3.57
C SER A 93 -10.45 14.01 -2.97
N VAL A 94 -11.48 14.20 -3.80
CA VAL A 94 -12.81 14.62 -3.34
C VAL A 94 -13.46 13.53 -2.51
N MET A 95 -13.39 12.26 -2.94
CA MET A 95 -13.98 11.17 -2.16
C MET A 95 -13.24 10.90 -0.84
N ALA A 96 -11.97 11.29 -0.76
CA ALA A 96 -11.22 11.27 0.48
C ALA A 96 -11.63 12.38 1.46
N TRP A 97 -12.18 13.50 1.00
CA TRP A 97 -12.57 14.62 1.84
C TRP A 97 -13.55 14.17 2.94
N SER A 98 -13.27 14.54 4.20
CA SER A 98 -14.08 14.20 5.39
C SER A 98 -15.60 14.35 5.21
N SER A 99 -16.08 15.45 4.63
CA SER A 99 -17.50 15.71 4.36
C SER A 99 -18.09 14.69 3.38
N VAL A 100 -17.41 14.44 2.26
CA VAL A 100 -17.85 13.47 1.24
C VAL A 100 -17.79 12.06 1.80
N LYS A 101 -16.69 11.70 2.46
CA LYS A 101 -16.52 10.42 3.15
C LYS A 101 -17.64 10.17 4.17
N GLY A 102 -18.00 11.17 4.96
CA GLY A 102 -19.10 11.09 5.93
C GLY A 102 -20.48 10.98 5.28
N GLY A 103 -20.68 11.57 4.09
CA GLY A 103 -21.88 11.35 3.26
C GLY A 103 -21.92 9.92 2.71
N LEU A 104 -20.81 9.47 2.13
CA LEU A 104 -20.66 8.14 1.54
C LEU A 104 -20.84 7.03 2.58
N ALA A 105 -20.32 7.23 3.80
CA ALA A 105 -20.52 6.33 4.92
C ALA A 105 -21.99 6.24 5.36
N ARG A 106 -22.76 7.33 5.25
CA ARG A 106 -24.21 7.31 5.55
C ARG A 106 -25.01 6.56 4.49
N VAL A 107 -24.60 6.64 3.23
CA VAL A 107 -25.32 6.00 2.10
C VAL A 107 -24.94 4.52 1.96
N PHE A 108 -23.65 4.21 1.98
CA PHE A 108 -23.14 2.87 1.67
C PHE A 108 -22.74 2.06 2.91
N GLY A 109 -22.74 2.68 4.10
CA GLY A 109 -22.39 2.03 5.36
C GLY A 109 -21.04 1.34 5.29
N VAL A 110 -21.06 0.03 5.51
CA VAL A 110 -19.89 -0.85 5.54
C VAL A 110 -19.17 -0.95 4.18
N LEU A 111 -19.87 -0.69 3.08
CA LEU A 111 -19.31 -0.72 1.73
C LEU A 111 -18.60 0.58 1.34
N GLN A 112 -18.58 1.61 2.20
CA GLN A 112 -18.00 2.92 1.89
C GLN A 112 -16.60 2.84 1.27
N ARG A 113 -15.74 1.96 1.81
CA ARG A 113 -14.38 1.76 1.32
C ARG A 113 -14.33 1.01 0.00
N SER A 114 -15.11 -0.06 -0.14
CA SER A 114 -15.19 -0.81 -1.40
C SER A 114 -15.68 0.06 -2.56
N ILE A 115 -16.67 0.93 -2.31
CA ILE A 115 -17.17 1.89 -3.29
C ILE A 115 -16.13 2.96 -3.63
N TYR A 116 -15.42 3.49 -2.63
CA TYR A 116 -14.31 4.41 -2.85
C TYR A 116 -13.27 3.83 -3.82
N ILE A 117 -12.91 2.56 -3.61
CA ILE A 117 -11.90 1.87 -4.43
C ILE A 117 -12.44 1.57 -5.81
N LEU A 118 -13.69 1.14 -5.93
CA LEU A 118 -14.31 0.93 -7.24
C LEU A 118 -14.34 2.23 -8.05
N CYS A 119 -14.77 3.34 -7.48
CA CYS A 119 -14.79 4.63 -8.17
C CYS A 119 -13.38 5.09 -8.57
N THR A 120 -12.39 4.90 -7.70
CA THR A 120 -10.99 5.21 -7.98
C THR A 120 -10.41 4.31 -9.07
N ALA A 121 -10.76 3.02 -9.06
CA ALA A 121 -10.35 2.08 -10.08
C ALA A 121 -10.96 2.45 -11.44
N LEU A 122 -12.24 2.82 -11.46
CA LEU A 122 -12.91 3.26 -12.69
C LEU A 122 -12.33 4.56 -13.26
N SER A 123 -12.09 5.58 -12.42
CA SER A 123 -11.47 6.83 -12.90
C SER A 123 -10.05 6.59 -13.44
N LEU A 124 -9.28 5.72 -12.77
CA LEU A 124 -7.96 5.32 -13.22
C LEU A 124 -8.00 4.52 -14.53
N GLN A 125 -8.96 3.61 -14.69
CA GLN A 125 -9.17 2.88 -15.94
C GLN A 125 -9.49 3.83 -17.10
N VAL A 126 -10.40 4.78 -16.90
CA VAL A 126 -10.73 5.80 -17.91
C VAL A 126 -9.47 6.58 -18.30
N MET A 127 -8.66 7.01 -17.32
CA MET A 127 -7.40 7.70 -17.57
C MET A 127 -6.44 6.85 -18.42
N MET A 128 -6.25 5.57 -18.08
CA MET A 128 -5.31 4.69 -18.78
C MET A 128 -5.79 4.29 -20.18
N GLN A 129 -7.10 4.08 -20.36
CA GLN A 129 -7.67 3.62 -21.64
C GLN A 129 -7.81 4.75 -22.66
N LEU A 130 -8.09 5.97 -22.20
CA LEU A 130 -8.27 7.14 -23.06
C LEU A 130 -7.00 8.00 -23.17
N TRP A 131 -5.90 7.59 -22.53
CA TRP A 131 -4.60 8.26 -22.62
C TRP A 131 -4.18 8.45 -24.08
N GLN A 132 -3.60 9.60 -24.42
CA GLN A 132 -3.19 9.97 -25.78
C GLN A 132 -1.66 10.00 -25.91
N PRO A 133 -0.99 8.88 -26.25
CA PRO A 133 0.45 8.87 -26.41
C PRO A 133 0.91 9.86 -27.48
N CYS A 134 2.00 10.58 -27.22
CA CYS A 134 2.55 11.57 -28.15
C CYS A 134 3.96 11.17 -28.63
N PRO A 135 4.12 10.05 -29.39
CA PRO A 135 5.44 9.57 -29.82
C PRO A 135 6.11 10.45 -30.87
N ARG A 136 5.35 11.32 -31.55
CA ARG A 136 5.88 12.28 -32.55
C ARG A 136 6.37 13.59 -31.91
N GLY A 137 6.18 13.75 -30.60
CA GLY A 137 6.58 14.97 -29.89
C GLY A 137 8.08 15.02 -29.57
N PRO A 138 8.56 16.15 -29.08
CA PRO A 138 9.94 16.31 -28.62
C PRO A 138 10.20 15.43 -27.39
N TYR A 139 11.30 14.70 -27.39
CA TYR A 139 11.73 13.92 -26.26
C TYR A 139 12.61 14.77 -25.33
N LEU A 140 12.34 14.73 -24.02
CA LEU A 140 13.21 15.39 -23.03
C LEU A 140 14.58 14.69 -22.96
N TRP A 141 14.57 13.37 -23.02
CA TRP A 141 15.74 12.56 -23.36
C TRP A 141 15.30 11.37 -24.21
N ASN A 142 16.17 10.99 -25.15
CA ASN A 142 16.06 9.76 -25.91
C ASN A 142 17.48 9.21 -26.12
N VAL A 143 17.79 8.07 -25.52
CA VAL A 143 19.13 7.47 -25.58
C VAL A 143 19.14 6.41 -26.69
N SER A 144 19.66 6.79 -27.86
CA SER A 144 19.69 5.95 -29.08
C SER A 144 21.09 5.50 -29.51
N SER A 145 22.09 5.58 -28.62
CA SER A 145 23.45 5.11 -28.90
C SER A 145 23.52 3.58 -28.93
N GLU A 146 24.25 3.02 -29.91
CA GLU A 146 24.40 1.58 -30.18
C GLU A 146 24.63 0.71 -28.94
N TYR A 147 25.49 1.14 -28.00
CA TYR A 147 25.75 0.44 -26.74
C TYR A 147 24.61 0.52 -25.71
N TRP A 148 23.86 1.63 -25.69
CA TRP A 148 22.84 1.90 -24.68
C TRP A 148 21.44 1.44 -25.10
N THR A 149 21.23 1.16 -26.38
CA THR A 149 19.95 0.71 -26.96
C THR A 149 19.36 -0.51 -26.24
N ALA A 150 20.20 -1.46 -25.81
CA ALA A 150 19.76 -2.64 -25.06
C ALA A 150 19.95 -2.52 -23.54
N LEU A 151 21.05 -1.89 -23.11
CA LEU A 151 21.42 -1.85 -21.69
C LEU A 151 20.50 -0.93 -20.86
N LEU A 152 20.12 0.23 -21.39
CA LEU A 152 19.30 1.19 -20.65
C LEU A 152 17.87 0.66 -20.41
N PRO A 153 17.13 0.14 -21.41
CA PRO A 153 15.82 -0.49 -21.16
C PRO A 153 15.89 -1.63 -20.15
N LEU A 154 16.97 -2.43 -20.15
CA LEU A 154 17.17 -3.52 -19.19
C LEU A 154 17.34 -3.00 -17.75
N ILE A 155 18.17 -1.96 -17.56
CA ILE A 155 18.34 -1.32 -16.24
C ILE A 155 17.02 -0.72 -15.76
N CYS A 156 16.31 0.01 -16.62
CA CYS A 156 14.98 0.54 -16.32
C CYS A 156 13.99 -0.56 -15.93
N ALA A 157 13.96 -1.67 -16.67
CA ALA A 157 13.10 -2.82 -16.38
C ALA A 157 13.42 -3.46 -15.02
N LEU A 158 14.71 -3.60 -14.68
CA LEU A 158 15.13 -4.10 -13.37
C LEU A 158 14.70 -3.16 -12.25
N LEU A 159 14.94 -1.85 -12.39
CA LEU A 159 14.54 -0.85 -11.40
C LEU A 159 13.03 -0.82 -11.20
N HIS A 160 12.26 -0.89 -12.28
CA HIS A 160 10.80 -1.00 -12.23
C HIS A 160 10.37 -2.28 -11.53
N THR A 161 10.98 -3.43 -11.86
CA THR A 161 10.64 -4.71 -11.24
C THR A 161 10.88 -4.68 -9.73
N VAL A 162 12.05 -4.20 -9.30
CA VAL A 162 12.38 -4.05 -7.87
C VAL A 162 11.39 -3.10 -7.19
N SER A 163 11.07 -1.96 -7.82
CA SER A 163 10.12 -0.99 -7.28
C SER A 163 8.72 -1.59 -7.11
N TRP A 164 8.22 -2.34 -8.09
CA TRP A 164 6.93 -3.00 -7.99
C TRP A 164 6.91 -4.08 -6.90
N LEU A 165 7.98 -4.87 -6.76
CA LEU A 165 8.10 -5.84 -5.68
C LEU A 165 8.07 -5.17 -4.30
N LEU A 166 8.74 -4.03 -4.14
CA LEU A 166 8.68 -3.23 -2.92
C LEU A 166 7.27 -2.67 -2.67
N ILE A 167 6.63 -2.10 -3.70
CA ILE A 167 5.25 -1.61 -3.62
C ILE A 167 4.30 -2.73 -3.16
N PHE A 168 4.35 -3.91 -3.79
CA PHE A 168 3.51 -5.03 -3.39
C PHE A 168 3.80 -5.51 -1.98
N SER A 169 5.08 -5.53 -1.57
CA SER A 169 5.47 -5.88 -0.19
C SER A 169 4.86 -4.91 0.81
N VAL A 170 4.93 -3.59 0.54
CA VAL A 170 4.29 -2.56 1.36
C VAL A 170 2.78 -2.75 1.40
N VAL A 171 2.13 -2.94 0.26
CA VAL A 171 0.66 -3.14 0.19
C VAL A 171 0.22 -4.37 1.00
N LEU A 172 0.98 -5.47 0.97
CA LEU A 172 0.72 -6.65 1.78
C LEU A 172 0.93 -6.41 3.28
N ILE A 173 2.00 -5.71 3.66
CA ILE A 173 2.30 -5.34 5.06
C ILE A 173 1.17 -4.48 5.65
N PHE A 174 0.56 -3.62 4.84
CA PHE A 174 -0.54 -2.75 5.25
C PHE A 174 -1.91 -3.44 5.30
N ASP A 175 -1.97 -4.76 5.10
CA ASP A 175 -3.19 -5.57 5.02
C ASP A 175 -4.07 -5.14 3.84
N TYR A 176 -3.76 -5.70 2.67
CA TYR A 176 -4.47 -5.40 1.43
C TYR A 176 -5.99 -5.64 1.52
N ALA A 177 -6.44 -6.65 2.28
CA ALA A 177 -7.86 -6.92 2.45
C ALA A 177 -8.56 -5.82 3.28
N GLU A 178 -7.85 -5.20 4.23
CA GLU A 178 -8.30 -4.02 4.94
C GLU A 178 -8.32 -2.79 4.04
N LEU A 179 -7.29 -2.58 3.21
CA LEU A 179 -7.27 -1.52 2.21
C LEU A 179 -8.48 -1.62 1.28
N MET A 180 -8.80 -2.83 0.80
CA MET A 180 -9.86 -3.09 -0.17
C MET A 180 -11.29 -3.11 0.41
N GLY A 181 -11.44 -3.01 1.74
CA GLY A 181 -12.74 -3.00 2.41
C GLY A 181 -13.38 -4.35 2.69
N ILE A 182 -12.76 -5.45 2.26
CA ILE A 182 -13.22 -6.81 2.57
C ILE A 182 -13.28 -7.02 4.10
N LYS A 183 -12.26 -6.55 4.81
CA LYS A 183 -12.19 -6.70 6.27
C LYS A 183 -13.31 -5.92 6.98
N GLN A 184 -13.76 -4.79 6.43
CA GLN A 184 -14.88 -4.03 7.00
C GLN A 184 -16.19 -4.83 6.91
N VAL A 185 -16.44 -5.48 5.76
CA VAL A 185 -17.60 -6.36 5.57
C VAL A 185 -17.51 -7.59 6.48
N TYR A 186 -16.35 -8.23 6.54
CA TYR A 186 -16.11 -9.37 7.42
C TYR A 186 -16.41 -9.02 8.88
N TYR A 187 -15.82 -7.95 9.43
CA TYR A 187 -16.03 -7.58 10.83
C TYR A 187 -17.47 -7.19 11.12
N HIS A 188 -18.16 -6.54 10.19
CA HIS A 188 -19.58 -6.21 10.35
C HIS A 188 -20.44 -7.48 10.43
N CYS A 189 -20.19 -8.47 9.57
CA CYS A 189 -20.94 -9.72 9.55
C CYS A 189 -20.74 -10.60 10.79
N PHE A 190 -19.58 -10.50 11.42
CA PHE A 190 -19.27 -11.21 12.67
C PHE A 190 -19.48 -10.36 13.93
N GLY A 191 -20.03 -9.15 13.82
CA GLY A 191 -20.30 -8.28 14.97
C GLY A 191 -19.05 -7.75 15.69
N MET A 192 -17.90 -7.69 15.01
CA MET A 192 -16.60 -7.32 15.59
C MET A 192 -16.28 -5.81 15.53
N GLY A 193 -17.21 -4.97 15.07
CA GLY A 193 -17.06 -3.51 14.95
C GLY A 193 -16.12 -3.07 13.82
N ASP A 194 -15.69 -1.80 13.82
CA ASP A 194 -14.78 -1.27 12.77
C ASP A 194 -13.35 -1.83 12.95
N PRO A 195 -12.73 -2.45 11.91
CA PRO A 195 -11.33 -2.90 11.96
C PRO A 195 -10.34 -1.83 12.47
N LEU A 196 -10.59 -0.55 12.16
CA LEU A 196 -9.71 0.55 12.59
C LEU A 196 -9.76 0.83 14.09
N SER A 197 -10.87 0.47 14.76
CA SER A 197 -11.03 0.69 16.21
C SER A 197 -10.09 -0.18 17.06
N HIS A 198 -9.54 -1.24 16.47
CA HIS A 198 -8.60 -2.17 17.11
C HIS A 198 -7.13 -1.74 16.99
N LYS A 199 -6.81 -0.69 16.21
CA LYS A 199 -5.43 -0.20 16.04
C LYS A 199 -5.06 0.82 17.13
N SER A 200 -3.81 0.77 17.61
CA SER A 200 -3.35 1.73 18.62
C SER A 200 -3.40 3.18 18.08
N PRO A 201 -3.71 4.18 18.91
CA PRO A 201 -3.81 5.58 18.46
C PRO A 201 -2.53 6.12 17.80
N ARG A 202 -1.35 5.64 18.23
CA ARG A 202 -0.06 6.03 17.64
C ARG A 202 0.13 5.49 16.23
N VAL A 203 -0.29 4.25 15.98
CA VAL A 203 -0.27 3.63 14.64
C VAL A 203 -1.29 4.30 13.73
N ALA A 204 -2.51 4.56 14.23
CA ALA A 204 -3.54 5.26 13.47
C ALA A 204 -3.09 6.67 13.04
N ARG A 205 -2.39 7.40 13.94
CA ARG A 205 -1.79 8.69 13.64
C ARG A 205 -0.68 8.58 12.59
N LEU A 206 0.28 7.66 12.77
CA LEU A 206 1.35 7.44 11.81
C LEU A 206 0.78 7.19 10.41
N TYR A 207 -0.23 6.31 10.29
CA TYR A 207 -0.83 6.02 8.99
C TYR A 207 -1.55 7.25 8.40
N ALA A 208 -2.18 8.10 9.21
CA ALA A 208 -2.82 9.31 8.71
C ALA A 208 -1.82 10.35 8.14
N HIS A 209 -0.57 10.34 8.61
CA HIS A 209 0.49 11.23 8.13
C HIS A 209 1.35 10.58 7.02
N LEU A 210 1.59 9.27 7.10
CA LEU A 210 2.24 8.46 6.06
C LEU A 210 1.22 8.04 4.99
N ARG A 211 0.66 9.03 4.29
CA ARG A 211 -0.40 8.80 3.29
C ARG A 211 0.06 7.95 2.10
N HIS A 212 1.34 8.06 1.72
CA HIS A 212 1.89 7.31 0.60
C HIS A 212 3.23 6.67 0.98
N PRO A 213 3.22 5.47 1.60
CA PRO A 213 4.44 4.72 1.91
C PRO A 213 5.18 4.21 0.67
N ILE A 214 4.56 4.33 -0.52
CA ILE A 214 5.07 3.90 -1.83
C ILE A 214 5.59 5.06 -2.70
N TYR A 215 5.79 6.24 -2.09
CA TYR A 215 6.14 7.48 -2.79
C TYR A 215 7.42 7.33 -3.63
N LEU A 216 8.48 6.80 -3.02
CA LEU A 216 9.80 6.74 -3.63
C LEU A 216 9.82 5.76 -4.82
N GLU A 217 9.20 4.60 -4.65
CA GLU A 217 9.11 3.54 -5.66
C GLU A 217 8.30 4.00 -6.88
N LEU A 218 7.18 4.70 -6.65
CA LEU A 218 6.39 5.28 -7.74
C LEU A 218 7.15 6.38 -8.48
N LEU A 219 7.88 7.25 -7.77
CA LEU A 219 8.74 8.24 -8.41
C LEU A 219 9.80 7.56 -9.29
N LEU A 220 10.42 6.49 -8.81
CA LEU A 220 11.40 5.74 -9.60
C LEU A 220 10.76 5.18 -10.89
N ILE A 221 9.58 4.56 -10.80
CA ILE A 221 8.86 4.02 -11.97
C ILE A 221 8.44 5.12 -12.97
N LEU A 222 8.06 6.30 -12.47
CA LEU A 222 7.63 7.41 -13.33
C LEU A 222 8.79 8.00 -14.14
N TRP A 223 9.96 8.13 -13.53
CA TRP A 223 11.10 8.86 -14.09
C TRP A 223 12.19 7.96 -14.69
N ALA A 224 12.37 6.72 -14.23
CA ALA A 224 13.41 5.80 -14.71
C ALA A 224 13.02 5.11 -16.03
N VAL A 225 12.80 5.90 -17.09
CA VAL A 225 12.41 5.43 -18.43
C VAL A 225 13.50 5.71 -19.47
N PRO A 226 13.65 4.85 -20.49
CA PRO A 226 14.73 5.00 -21.47
C PRO A 226 14.53 6.21 -22.42
N CYS A 227 13.28 6.61 -22.63
CA CYS A 227 12.91 7.83 -23.35
C CYS A 227 11.75 8.52 -22.63
N MET A 228 11.71 9.85 -22.72
CA MET A 228 10.72 10.68 -22.02
C MET A 228 9.96 11.57 -23.02
N PRO A 229 8.89 11.06 -23.65
CA PRO A 229 8.01 11.85 -24.50
C PRO A 229 7.16 12.85 -23.68
N PRO A 230 6.51 13.83 -24.33
CA PRO A 230 5.77 14.90 -23.63
C PRO A 230 4.62 14.39 -22.76
N ASP A 231 3.87 13.38 -23.22
CA ASP A 231 2.75 12.80 -22.47
C ASP A 231 3.25 12.10 -21.18
N ARG A 232 4.34 11.33 -21.28
CA ARG A 232 4.96 10.71 -20.10
C ARG A 232 5.54 11.74 -19.15
N LEU A 233 6.17 12.80 -19.67
CA LEU A 233 6.67 13.89 -18.85
C LEU A 233 5.53 14.57 -18.08
N LEU A 234 4.41 14.85 -18.74
CA LEU A 234 3.21 15.41 -18.13
C LEU A 234 2.68 14.49 -17.02
N LEU A 235 2.53 13.19 -17.29
CA LEU A 235 2.12 12.18 -16.32
C LEU A 235 3.05 12.16 -15.10
N SER A 236 4.35 12.04 -15.33
CA SER A 236 5.38 11.93 -14.29
C SER A 236 5.46 13.18 -13.44
N ALA A 237 5.47 14.37 -14.05
CA ALA A 237 5.49 15.64 -13.33
C ALA A 237 4.22 15.85 -12.51
N SER A 238 3.04 15.60 -13.10
CA SER A 238 1.75 15.81 -12.43
C SER A 238 1.56 14.86 -11.25
N LEU A 239 1.85 13.56 -11.43
CA LEU A 239 1.75 12.59 -10.33
C LEU A 239 2.81 12.83 -9.26
N THR A 240 4.03 13.25 -9.63
CA THR A 240 5.06 13.65 -8.65
C THR A 240 4.56 14.81 -7.81
N LEU A 241 4.07 15.89 -8.44
CA LEU A 241 3.54 17.06 -7.74
C LEU A 241 2.38 16.67 -6.82
N TYR A 242 1.41 15.89 -7.32
CA TYR A 242 0.29 15.40 -6.54
C TYR A 242 0.75 14.63 -5.30
N LEU A 243 1.64 13.66 -5.48
CA LEU A 243 2.17 12.85 -4.39
C LEU A 243 2.98 13.68 -3.37
N SER A 244 3.78 14.65 -3.83
CA SER A 244 4.57 15.54 -2.96
C SER A 244 3.67 16.45 -2.11
N LEU A 245 2.59 16.98 -2.68
CA LEU A 245 1.68 17.89 -1.98
C LEU A 245 0.91 17.20 -0.85
N VAL A 246 0.68 15.89 -0.97
CA VAL A 246 -0.10 15.10 -0.01
C VAL A 246 0.77 14.60 1.16
N HIS A 247 2.08 14.50 0.99
CA HIS A 247 3.01 14.03 2.03
C HIS A 247 3.18 15.07 3.16
N ARG A 248 2.94 14.65 4.41
CA ARG A 248 2.95 15.52 5.61
C ARG A 248 3.48 14.78 6.85
N LEU A 249 4.63 14.12 6.73
CA LEU A 249 5.29 13.53 7.91
C LEU A 249 5.80 14.63 8.84
N ASP A 250 5.54 14.47 10.14
CA ASP A 250 6.07 15.36 11.17
C ASP A 250 7.13 14.69 12.05
N VAL A 251 7.81 15.50 12.87
CA VAL A 251 8.89 15.04 13.76
C VAL A 251 8.41 13.97 14.76
N GLN A 252 7.13 14.01 15.15
CA GLN A 252 6.56 13.04 16.08
C GLN A 252 6.32 11.67 15.40
N ASP A 253 5.98 11.63 14.11
CA ASP A 253 5.93 10.37 13.35
C ASP A 253 7.32 9.77 13.17
N TYR A 254 8.31 10.59 12.83
CA TYR A 254 9.70 10.15 12.69
C TYR A 254 10.23 9.53 13.99
N THR A 255 10.02 10.20 15.13
CA THR A 255 10.43 9.68 16.44
C THR A 255 9.70 8.40 16.82
N TYR A 256 8.42 8.28 16.47
CA TYR A 256 7.67 7.04 16.66
C TYR A 256 8.25 5.89 15.81
N LEU A 257 8.46 6.11 14.50
CA LEU A 257 9.06 5.12 13.59
C LEU A 257 10.43 4.67 14.08
N ARG A 258 11.28 5.62 14.48
CA ARG A 258 12.60 5.34 15.05
C ARG A 258 12.50 4.44 16.28
N SER A 259 11.60 4.75 17.21
CA SER A 259 11.39 3.92 18.40
C SER A 259 10.92 2.48 18.09
N GLN A 260 10.16 2.29 17.01
CA GLN A 260 9.73 0.95 16.58
C GLN A 260 10.87 0.19 15.91
N LEU A 261 11.66 0.88 15.09
CA LEU A 261 12.85 0.34 14.44
C LEU A 261 13.87 -0.13 15.48
N ASP A 262 14.18 0.72 16.48
CA ASP A 262 15.11 0.42 17.57
C ASP A 262 14.64 -0.82 18.36
N LYS A 263 13.34 -0.91 18.66
CA LYS A 263 12.78 -2.10 19.33
C LYS A 263 12.95 -3.37 18.51
N LYS A 264 12.72 -3.32 17.19
CA LYS A 264 12.91 -4.47 16.32
C LYS A 264 14.39 -4.87 16.23
N PHE A 265 15.30 -3.91 16.09
CA PHE A 265 16.74 -4.19 16.11
C PHE A 265 17.17 -4.84 17.43
N MET A 266 16.71 -4.31 18.57
CA MET A 266 16.99 -4.91 19.88
C MET A 266 16.45 -6.34 20.02
N LEU A 267 15.30 -6.65 19.43
CA LEU A 267 14.75 -8.01 19.40
C LEU A 267 15.61 -8.94 18.54
N PHE A 268 16.00 -8.50 17.34
CA PHE A 268 16.87 -9.29 16.45
C PHE A 268 18.24 -9.54 17.08
N SER A 269 18.87 -8.54 17.68
CA SER A 269 20.15 -8.73 18.40
C SER A 269 20.01 -9.64 19.63
N ARG A 270 18.88 -9.60 20.33
CA ARG A 270 18.60 -10.52 21.45
C ARG A 270 18.38 -11.96 20.98
N GLU A 271 17.71 -12.16 19.85
CA GLU A 271 17.55 -13.48 19.26
C GLU A 271 18.88 -14.03 18.76
N GLU A 272 19.71 -13.21 18.12
CA GLU A 272 21.06 -13.58 17.66
C GLU A 272 21.95 -13.98 18.85
N THR A 273 22.02 -13.17 19.90
CA THR A 273 22.79 -13.51 21.12
C THR A 273 22.25 -14.75 21.84
N THR A 274 20.93 -14.96 21.84
CA THR A 274 20.32 -16.19 22.36
C THR A 274 20.71 -17.40 21.49
N ASN A 275 20.65 -17.27 20.17
CA ASN A 275 20.97 -18.33 19.21
C ASN A 275 22.47 -18.67 19.24
N GLU A 276 23.35 -17.69 19.35
CA GLU A 276 24.79 -17.89 19.57
C GLU A 276 25.09 -18.54 20.91
N ARG A 277 24.38 -18.17 21.99
CA ARG A 277 24.49 -18.89 23.27
C ARG A 277 24.02 -20.33 23.13
N PHE A 278 22.96 -20.61 22.37
CA PHE A 278 22.53 -21.99 22.12
C PHE A 278 23.52 -22.77 21.26
N LEU A 279 24.17 -22.16 20.27
CA LEU A 279 25.21 -22.80 19.45
C LEU A 279 26.53 -22.99 20.21
N GLY A 280 26.96 -21.99 20.98
CA GLY A 280 28.09 -22.08 21.91
C GLY A 280 27.86 -23.14 22.99
N ASN A 281 26.62 -23.24 23.49
CA ASN A 281 26.23 -24.29 24.44
C ASN A 281 26.05 -25.65 23.75
N ARG A 282 25.76 -25.75 22.45
CA ARG A 282 25.84 -27.01 21.68
C ARG A 282 27.28 -27.47 21.45
N ASN A 283 28.23 -26.55 21.30
CA ASN A 283 29.66 -26.89 21.28
C ASN A 283 30.15 -27.31 22.68
N ALA A 284 29.63 -26.71 23.75
CA ALA A 284 29.88 -27.16 25.12
C ALA A 284 29.18 -28.49 25.46
N VAL A 285 27.96 -28.71 24.96
CA VAL A 285 27.21 -29.97 25.10
C VAL A 285 27.82 -31.07 24.22
N GLY A 286 28.39 -30.76 23.06
CA GLY A 286 29.15 -31.70 22.23
C GLY A 286 30.47 -32.15 22.88
N ILE A 287 31.09 -31.27 23.67
CA ILE A 287 32.27 -31.61 24.49
C ILE A 287 31.85 -32.39 25.76
N CYS A 288 30.67 -32.10 26.33
CA CYS A 288 30.17 -32.83 27.50
C CYS A 288 29.53 -34.19 27.16
N PHE A 289 29.01 -34.38 25.94
CA PHE A 289 28.45 -35.66 25.46
C PHE A 289 29.54 -36.69 25.12
N ARG A 290 30.77 -36.24 24.81
CA ARG A 290 31.89 -37.16 24.52
C ARG A 290 32.44 -37.85 25.76
N ASN A 291 32.16 -37.31 26.95
CA ASN A 291 32.70 -37.80 28.21
C ASN A 291 31.68 -38.52 29.11
N ASN A 292 30.42 -38.72 28.68
CA ASN A 292 29.41 -39.32 29.58
C ASN A 292 28.36 -40.26 28.96
N VAL A 293 28.61 -40.83 27.78
CA VAL A 293 27.74 -41.91 27.24
C VAL A 293 28.56 -43.12 26.80
N SER A 294 29.25 -43.73 27.77
CA SER A 294 29.60 -45.16 27.77
C SER A 294 28.75 -45.93 28.81
N ALA A 295 27.64 -45.34 29.29
CA ALA A 295 26.77 -45.96 30.27
C ALA A 295 25.29 -45.81 29.89
N ALA A 296 24.68 -46.96 29.60
CA ALA A 296 23.27 -47.34 29.72
C ALA A 296 22.20 -46.49 29.00
N ARG A 297 21.64 -46.93 27.87
CA ARG A 297 20.52 -47.88 27.66
C ARG A 297 19.16 -47.47 28.29
N ILE A 298 18.15 -47.38 27.39
CA ILE A 298 16.74 -47.83 27.50
C ILE A 298 15.65 -46.80 27.90
N SER A 299 14.57 -46.81 27.09
CA SER A 299 13.14 -46.47 27.36
C SER A 299 12.73 -44.99 27.25
N LEU A 300 12.09 -44.56 26.15
CA LEU A 300 10.67 -44.68 25.73
C LEU A 300 9.83 -43.42 26.08
N PHE A 301 9.19 -42.86 25.05
CA PHE A 301 7.86 -42.23 24.99
C PHE A 301 7.33 -41.48 26.25
N LYS A 302 7.05 -40.19 26.09
CA LYS A 302 5.73 -39.53 26.29
C LYS A 302 5.85 -38.02 26.46
N GLY A 303 4.88 -37.28 25.90
CA GLY A 303 4.29 -36.14 26.59
C GLY A 303 4.61 -34.73 26.06
N VAL A 304 3.69 -34.22 25.24
CA VAL A 304 3.33 -32.80 25.19
C VAL A 304 2.87 -32.35 26.59
N PRO A 305 3.06 -31.07 26.97
CA PRO A 305 1.89 -30.34 27.49
C PRO A 305 1.72 -28.92 26.94
N SER A 306 0.44 -28.56 26.90
CA SER A 306 -0.18 -27.28 26.55
C SER A 306 -0.25 -26.34 27.76
N ILE A 307 -0.26 -25.02 27.50
CA ILE A 307 -0.98 -23.90 28.18
C ILE A 307 -1.02 -23.84 29.73
N MET A 308 -0.56 -22.73 30.37
CA MET A 308 -1.39 -21.64 30.95
C MET A 308 -0.63 -20.63 31.85
N ASP A 309 -0.99 -19.36 31.65
CA ASP A 309 -0.99 -18.11 32.45
C ASP A 309 -0.47 -18.03 33.92
N LEU A 310 0.11 -16.86 34.29
CA LEU A 310 -0.34 -16.03 35.43
C LEU A 310 0.47 -14.72 35.64
N ARG A 311 -0.30 -13.65 35.91
CA ARG A 311 0.03 -12.29 36.46
C ARG A 311 0.27 -11.20 35.41
N GLY A 312 -0.61 -10.24 35.12
CA GLY A 312 -1.67 -9.62 35.92
C GLY A 312 -1.20 -8.29 36.52
N GLN A 313 -1.30 -7.19 35.75
CA GLN A 313 -1.57 -5.82 36.23
C GLN A 313 -1.71 -4.82 35.07
N CYS A 314 -2.86 -4.12 35.04
CA CYS A 314 -3.20 -3.02 34.14
C CYS A 314 -2.88 -1.67 34.81
N ILE A 315 -2.09 -0.81 34.17
CA ILE A 315 -1.89 0.58 34.60
C ILE A 315 -2.78 1.49 33.73
N LYS A 316 -3.83 2.04 34.34
CA LYS A 316 -4.68 3.10 33.74
C LYS A 316 -3.94 4.43 33.78
N GLY A 317 -3.48 4.92 32.63
CA GLY A 317 -3.07 6.31 32.44
C GLY A 317 -4.27 7.21 32.10
N PRO A 318 -4.21 8.52 32.38
CA PRO A 318 -5.32 9.44 32.15
C PRO A 318 -5.62 9.59 30.65
N VAL A 319 -6.92 9.56 30.32
CA VAL A 319 -7.46 9.78 28.98
C VAL A 319 -7.45 11.29 28.70
N PRO A 320 -6.64 11.80 27.74
CA PRO A 320 -6.74 13.21 27.35
C PRO A 320 -8.06 13.44 26.57
N PRO A 321 -8.63 14.66 26.64
CA PRO A 321 -9.92 14.96 26.06
C PRO A 321 -9.90 14.77 24.53
N LYS A 322 -11.01 14.26 23.99
CA LYS A 322 -11.27 14.09 22.55
C LYS A 322 -11.07 15.42 21.82
N LYS A 323 -9.88 15.63 21.27
CA LYS A 323 -9.67 16.58 20.18
C LYS A 323 -9.93 15.82 18.88
N ASN A 324 -10.82 16.39 18.06
CA ASN A 324 -11.19 15.91 16.74
C ASN A 324 -9.94 15.77 15.85
N ALA A 325 -9.28 14.62 15.90
CA ALA A 325 -8.24 14.28 14.96
C ALA A 325 -8.91 13.85 13.65
N MET A 326 -8.97 14.78 12.69
CA MET A 326 -9.29 14.51 11.28
C MET A 326 -8.39 13.38 10.78
N SER A 327 -8.92 12.16 10.73
CA SER A 327 -8.20 11.00 10.19
C SER A 327 -8.53 10.84 8.70
N LEU A 328 -7.72 11.49 7.88
CA LEU A 328 -7.65 11.32 6.42
C LEU A 328 -6.64 10.21 6.12
N LEU A 329 -7.10 8.97 6.23
CA LEU A 329 -6.40 7.81 5.70
C LEU A 329 -6.86 7.58 4.26
N CYS A 330 -6.11 8.12 3.31
CA CYS A 330 -6.18 7.79 1.89
C CYS A 330 -5.21 6.64 1.62
N PHE A 331 -5.76 5.46 1.38
CA PHE A 331 -5.17 4.47 0.49
C PHE A 331 -6.23 4.19 -0.56
#